data_AF-A0A962YA47-F1
#
_entry.id   AF-A0A962YA47-F1
#
_cell.length_a   1.000
_cell.length_b   1.000
_cell.length_c   1.000
_cell.angle_alpha   90.00
_cell.angle_beta   90.00
_cell.angle_gamma   90.00
#
_symmetry.space_group_name_H-M   'P 1'
#
loop_
_entity.id
_entity.type
_entity.pdbx_description
1 polymer ?
#
loop_
_entity_poly.entity_id
_entity_poly.type
_entity_poly.pdbx_seq_one_letter_code
_entity_poly.pdbx_strand_id
1 'polypeptide(L)'
;NSNRDLAEQISLGQKCVIGLLRLLLPPHVDNEQAADYLRTRIGQNDVAIEWSAVRPDSLIDASDVTGYELHASPIRSAIFNAGTSSRINVGHFMAELITDDATWNTWKGRMPVLYNQAATA
;
A
#
# COMPACT_ATOMS: atom_id res chain seq x y z
N ASN A 1 5.54 -10.64 10.25
CA ASN A 1 4.31 -11.23 9.70
C ASN A 1 4.39 -12.72 9.96
N SER A 2 3.64 -13.28 10.92
CA SER A 2 3.60 -14.73 11.18
C SER A 2 2.16 -15.16 11.04
N ASN A 3 1.94 -16.27 10.36
CA ASN A 3 0.61 -16.81 10.16
C ASN A 3 0.11 -17.39 11.49
N ARG A 4 -0.82 -16.69 12.15
CA ARG A 4 -1.34 -17.07 13.46
C ARG A 4 -2.30 -18.27 13.40
N ASP A 5 -2.75 -18.64 12.21
CA ASP A 5 -3.64 -19.79 11.98
C ASP A 5 -2.86 -21.11 11.86
N LEU A 6 -1.53 -21.03 11.76
CA LEU A 6 -0.62 -22.17 11.82
C LEU A 6 0.19 -22.10 13.11
N ALA A 7 0.43 -23.25 13.76
CA ALA A 7 1.35 -23.35 14.89
C ALA A 7 2.81 -23.27 14.39
N GLU A 8 3.18 -22.14 13.82
CA GLU A 8 4.49 -21.88 13.25
C GLU A 8 5.53 -21.85 14.37
N GLN A 9 6.34 -22.91 14.45
CA GLN A 9 7.36 -23.03 15.50
C GLN A 9 8.59 -22.21 15.15
N ILE A 10 8.55 -20.94 15.54
CA ILE A 10 9.68 -20.03 15.43
C ILE A 10 10.64 -20.25 16.60
N SER A 11 11.94 -20.36 16.34
CA SER A 11 12.95 -20.50 17.41
C SER A 11 12.96 -19.28 18.33
N LEU A 12 13.38 -19.46 19.59
CA LEU A 12 13.49 -18.36 20.56
C LEU A 12 14.42 -17.24 20.07
N GLY A 13 15.55 -17.60 19.44
CA GLY A 13 16.47 -16.62 18.87
C GLY A 13 15.84 -15.76 17.78
N GLN A 14 15.06 -16.36 16.89
CA GLN A 14 14.34 -15.63 15.84
C GLN A 14 13.25 -14.71 16.41
N LYS A 15 12.55 -15.13 17.48
CA LYS A 15 11.61 -14.25 18.19
C LYS A 15 12.31 -13.01 18.78
N CYS A 16 13.49 -13.19 19.36
CA CYS A 16 14.29 -12.06 19.88
C CYS A 16 14.70 -11.10 18.76
N VAL A 17 15.21 -11.62 17.64
CA VAL A 17 15.60 -10.80 16.48
C VAL A 17 14.40 -10.05 15.90
N ILE A 18 13.26 -10.71 15.69
CA ILE A 18 12.04 -10.06 15.19
C ILE A 18 11.54 -8.99 16.17
N GLY A 19 11.61 -9.23 17.48
CA GLY A 19 11.27 -8.25 18.51
C GLY A 19 12.16 -7.00 18.43
N LEU A 20 13.47 -7.20 18.28
CA LEU A 20 14.43 -6.11 18.12
C LEU A 20 14.18 -5.33 16.83
N LEU A 21 13.92 -6.02 15.71
CA LEU A 21 13.56 -5.36 14.45
C LEU A 21 12.29 -4.53 14.58
N ARG A 22 11.23 -5.04 15.22
CA ARG A 22 9.99 -4.27 15.45
C ARG A 22 10.20 -3.05 16.35
N LEU A 23 11.15 -3.12 17.27
CA LEU A 23 11.48 -2.02 18.17
C LEU A 23 12.34 -0.94 17.48
N LEU A 24 13.34 -1.36 16.71
CA LEU A 24 14.36 -0.48 16.13
C LEU A 24 14.05 -0.02 14.70
N LEU A 25 13.32 -0.83 13.93
CA LEU A 25 12.92 -0.57 12.55
C LEU A 25 11.39 -0.48 12.49
N PRO A 26 10.82 0.73 12.68
CA PRO A 26 9.38 0.90 12.61
C PRO A 26 8.91 0.53 11.18
N PRO A 27 7.79 -0.20 11.05
CA PRO A 27 7.30 -0.68 9.75
C PRO A 27 7.02 0.45 8.75
N HIS A 28 6.80 1.66 9.24
CA HIS A 28 6.63 2.84 8.39
C HIS A 28 7.88 3.16 7.56
N VAL A 29 9.06 3.20 8.20
CA VAL A 29 10.32 3.53 7.54
C VAL A 29 10.69 2.46 6.52
N ASP A 30 10.42 1.19 6.83
CA ASP A 30 10.63 0.07 5.90
C ASP A 30 9.79 0.24 4.62
N ASN A 31 8.49 0.54 4.75
CA ASN A 31 7.61 0.80 3.61
C ASN A 31 8.08 2.01 2.77
N GLU A 32 8.54 3.09 3.43
CA GLU A 32 9.09 4.26 2.73
C GLU A 32 10.35 3.91 1.93
N GLN A 33 11.27 3.14 2.52
CA GLN A 33 12.50 2.70 1.86
C GLN A 33 12.20 1.75 0.68
N ALA A 34 11.26 0.82 0.84
CA ALA A 34 10.84 -0.08 -0.23
C ALA A 34 10.26 0.69 -1.43
N ALA A 35 9.38 1.66 -1.15
CA ALA A 35 8.84 2.54 -2.17
C ALA A 35 9.92 3.39 -2.86
N ASP A 36 10.87 3.93 -2.09
CA ASP A 36 11.96 4.71 -2.65
C ASP A 36 12.91 3.86 -3.52
N TYR A 37 13.12 2.60 -3.15
CA TYR A 37 13.88 1.65 -3.96
C TYR A 37 13.22 1.42 -5.32
N LEU A 38 11.91 1.18 -5.35
CA LEU A 38 11.16 1.06 -6.61
C LEU A 38 11.32 2.32 -7.46
N ARG A 39 11.18 3.50 -6.85
CA ARG A 39 11.27 4.79 -7.55
C ARG A 39 12.65 5.11 -8.10
N THR A 40 13.71 4.81 -7.34
CA THR A 40 15.07 5.27 -7.64
C THR A 40 15.97 4.21 -8.26
N ARG A 41 15.85 2.95 -7.83
CA ARG A 41 16.72 1.85 -8.26
C ARG A 41 16.15 1.07 -9.42
N ILE A 42 14.85 0.78 -9.40
CA ILE A 42 14.15 0.18 -10.54
C ILE A 42 13.77 1.27 -11.54
N GLY A 43 13.20 2.37 -11.07
CA GLY A 43 12.75 3.46 -11.94
C GLY A 43 11.57 3.03 -12.83
N GLN A 44 11.33 3.73 -13.93
CA GLN A 44 10.14 3.50 -14.78
C GLN A 44 10.41 2.64 -16.03
N ASN A 45 11.68 2.37 -16.34
CA ASN A 45 12.11 1.74 -17.59
C ASN A 45 13.03 0.53 -17.33
N ASP A 46 12.89 -0.13 -16.18
CA ASP A 46 13.63 -1.37 -15.92
C ASP A 46 13.18 -2.46 -16.90
N VAL A 47 14.11 -3.29 -17.35
CA VAL A 47 13.87 -4.30 -18.39
C VAL A 47 13.15 -5.55 -17.86
N ALA A 48 13.14 -5.75 -16.54
CA ALA A 48 12.62 -6.96 -15.91
C ALA A 48 11.45 -6.68 -14.96
N ILE A 49 11.39 -5.49 -14.35
CA ILE A 49 10.41 -5.17 -13.32
C ILE A 49 9.62 -3.92 -13.68
N GLU A 50 8.31 -4.10 -13.86
CA GLU A 50 7.34 -3.02 -13.84
C GLU A 50 6.65 -3.00 -12.46
N TRP A 51 6.29 -1.82 -11.95
CA TRP A 51 5.75 -1.68 -10.60
C TRP A 51 4.73 -0.56 -10.47
N SER A 52 3.86 -0.66 -9.47
CA SER A 52 3.04 0.44 -8.97
C SER A 52 2.88 0.28 -7.45
N ALA A 53 2.88 1.39 -6.70
CA ALA A 53 2.73 1.35 -5.24
C ALA A 53 1.48 2.12 -4.79
N VAL A 54 0.42 1.39 -4.43
CA VAL A 54 -0.85 1.97 -3.98
C VAL A 54 -0.70 2.54 -2.57
N ARG A 55 -1.01 3.82 -2.41
CA ARG A 55 -0.94 4.55 -1.14
C ARG A 55 -2.35 4.86 -0.62
N PRO A 56 -2.92 4.02 0.26
CA PRO A 56 -4.13 4.40 0.98
C PRO A 56 -3.82 5.49 2.02
N ASP A 57 -4.83 6.25 2.41
CA ASP A 57 -4.83 7.03 3.65
C ASP A 57 -5.39 6.15 4.78
N SER A 58 -6.10 6.73 5.74
CA SER A 58 -6.62 6.04 6.92
C SER A 58 -7.55 4.89 6.50
N LEU A 59 -7.06 3.66 6.69
CA LEU A 59 -7.75 2.45 6.28
C LEU A 59 -8.95 2.15 7.17
N ILE A 60 -10.13 2.06 6.56
CA ILE A 60 -11.38 1.66 7.21
C ILE A 60 -11.91 0.35 6.63
N ASP A 61 -12.76 -0.35 7.39
CA ASP A 61 -13.49 -1.51 6.90
C ASP A 61 -14.82 -1.08 6.27
N ALA A 62 -15.17 -1.70 5.16
CA ALA A 62 -16.46 -1.59 4.48
C ALA A 62 -16.76 -2.91 3.75
N SER A 63 -18.04 -3.23 3.55
CA SER A 63 -18.47 -4.47 2.89
C SER A 63 -18.39 -4.42 1.38
N ASP A 64 -18.71 -3.26 0.81
CA ASP A 64 -18.93 -3.10 -0.62
C ASP A 64 -17.98 -2.06 -1.22
N VAL A 65 -17.66 -2.26 -2.50
CA VAL A 65 -16.92 -1.27 -3.28
C VAL A 65 -17.79 -0.04 -3.46
N THR A 66 -17.27 1.13 -3.13
CA THR A 66 -17.91 2.43 -3.32
C THR A 66 -17.05 3.32 -4.20
N GLY A 67 -17.56 4.48 -4.60
CA GLY A 67 -16.78 5.46 -5.35
C GLY A 67 -15.49 5.87 -4.62
N TYR A 68 -14.39 5.95 -5.36
CA TYR A 68 -13.11 6.45 -4.88
C TYR A 68 -12.40 7.27 -5.97
N GLU A 69 -11.44 8.07 -5.54
CA GLU A 69 -10.61 8.89 -6.41
C GLU A 69 -9.14 8.50 -6.26
N LEU A 70 -8.44 8.56 -7.39
CA LEU A 70 -7.01 8.29 -7.49
C LEU A 70 -6.28 9.59 -7.80
N HIS A 71 -5.23 9.87 -7.04
CA HIS A 71 -4.43 11.09 -7.16
C HIS A 71 -2.95 10.73 -7.32
N ALA A 72 -2.23 11.45 -8.19
CA ALA A 72 -0.79 11.22 -8.38
C ALA A 72 0.04 11.61 -7.14
N SER A 73 -0.47 12.54 -6.34
CA SER A 73 0.12 13.02 -5.10
C SER A 73 -0.95 13.15 -4.01
N PRO A 74 -0.57 13.09 -2.73
CA PRO A 74 -1.51 13.36 -1.65
C PRO A 74 -2.14 14.76 -1.81
N ILE A 75 -3.47 14.83 -1.74
CA ILE A 75 -4.24 16.09 -1.71
C ILE A 75 -4.73 16.42 -0.29
N ARG A 76 -4.43 15.54 0.66
CA ARG A 76 -4.80 15.59 2.06
C ARG A 76 -3.58 15.30 2.92
N SER A 77 -3.56 15.83 4.15
CA SER A 77 -2.49 15.55 5.10
C SER A 77 -2.86 14.32 5.92
N ALA A 78 -2.14 13.21 5.74
CA ALA A 78 -2.40 11.97 6.50
C ALA A 78 -2.33 12.15 8.03
N ILE A 79 -1.66 13.21 8.52
CA ILE A 79 -1.51 13.50 9.95
C ILE A 79 -2.53 14.54 10.44
N PHE A 80 -2.78 15.60 9.65
CA PHE A 80 -3.57 16.76 10.11
C PHE A 80 -4.96 16.88 9.48
N ASN A 81 -5.23 16.17 8.37
CA ASN A 81 -6.50 16.19 7.65
C ASN A 81 -6.62 14.89 6.82
N ALA A 82 -6.67 13.75 7.50
CA ALA A 82 -6.65 12.46 6.85
C ALA A 82 -7.91 12.25 5.99
N GLY A 83 -7.72 11.72 4.79
CA GLY A 83 -8.79 11.07 4.05
C GLY A 83 -9.08 9.68 4.61
N THR A 84 -10.06 8.99 4.01
CA THR A 84 -10.30 7.57 4.31
C THR A 84 -10.15 6.74 3.05
N SER A 85 -9.71 5.51 3.21
CA SER A 85 -9.63 4.52 2.14
C SER A 85 -10.22 3.22 2.67
N SER A 86 -11.27 2.68 2.07
CA SER A 86 -11.79 1.39 2.51
C SER A 86 -10.86 0.27 2.04
N ARG A 87 -10.63 -0.75 2.86
CA ARG A 87 -9.80 -1.91 2.47
C ARG A 87 -10.33 -2.60 1.21
N ILE A 88 -11.66 -2.64 1.06
CA ILE A 88 -12.31 -3.20 -0.13
C ILE A 88 -12.05 -2.35 -1.39
N ASN A 89 -12.03 -1.01 -1.30
CA ASN A 89 -11.67 -0.14 -2.44
C ASN A 89 -10.20 -0.26 -2.81
N VAL A 90 -9.30 -0.39 -1.82
CA VAL A 90 -7.87 -0.66 -2.07
C VAL A 90 -7.71 -2.00 -2.79
N GLY A 91 -8.38 -3.05 -2.32
CA GLY A 91 -8.36 -4.36 -2.96
C GLY A 91 -8.94 -4.33 -4.38
N HIS A 92 -10.05 -3.60 -4.59
CA HIS A 92 -10.65 -3.40 -5.90
C HIS A 92 -9.68 -2.74 -6.87
N PHE A 93 -9.06 -1.62 -6.48
CA PHE A 93 -8.10 -0.93 -7.34
C PHE A 93 -6.84 -1.77 -7.62
N MET A 94 -6.37 -2.56 -6.64
CA MET A 94 -5.28 -3.51 -6.89
C MET A 94 -5.67 -4.59 -7.90
N ALA A 95 -6.92 -5.05 -7.92
CA ALA A 95 -7.41 -5.96 -8.94
C ALA A 95 -7.46 -5.27 -10.31
N GLU A 96 -7.96 -4.03 -10.39
CA GLU A 96 -7.96 -3.25 -11.64
C GLU A 96 -6.54 -3.07 -12.21
N LEU A 97 -5.54 -2.79 -11.38
CA LEU A 97 -4.14 -2.70 -11.80
C LEU A 97 -3.62 -3.99 -12.46
N ILE A 98 -4.16 -5.16 -12.07
CA ILE A 98 -3.75 -6.45 -12.61
C ILE A 98 -4.55 -6.81 -13.87
N THR A 99 -5.82 -6.43 -13.93
CA THR A 99 -6.75 -6.92 -14.96
C THR A 99 -7.05 -5.94 -16.08
N ASP A 100 -6.80 -4.64 -15.90
CA ASP A 100 -7.07 -3.60 -16.89
C ASP A 100 -5.78 -2.92 -17.37
N ASP A 101 -5.45 -3.14 -18.65
CA ASP A 101 -4.22 -2.62 -19.26
C ASP A 101 -4.17 -1.08 -19.25
N ALA A 102 -5.31 -0.40 -19.39
CA ALA A 102 -5.34 1.06 -19.39
C ALA A 102 -4.99 1.62 -18.01
N THR A 103 -5.55 1.01 -16.96
CA THR A 103 -5.27 1.33 -15.55
C THR A 103 -3.81 1.04 -15.22
N TRP A 104 -3.29 -0.14 -15.61
CA TRP A 104 -1.88 -0.47 -15.45
C TRP A 104 -0.98 0.56 -16.13
N ASN A 105 -1.20 0.85 -17.42
CA ASN A 105 -0.37 1.80 -18.17
C ASN A 105 -0.44 3.23 -17.61
N THR A 106 -1.55 3.60 -16.97
CA THR A 106 -1.70 4.90 -16.29
C THR A 106 -0.84 5.00 -15.03
N TRP A 107 -0.69 3.89 -14.29
CA TRP A 107 -0.06 3.86 -12.96
C TRP A 107 1.25 3.09 -12.86
N LYS A 108 1.71 2.49 -13.95
CA LYS A 108 3.03 1.88 -14.07
C LYS A 108 4.12 2.90 -13.76
N GLY A 109 5.06 2.52 -12.89
CA GLY A 109 6.15 3.35 -12.40
C GLY A 109 5.72 4.49 -11.47
N ARG A 110 4.50 4.44 -10.92
CA ARG A 110 3.89 5.52 -10.11
C ARG A 110 3.35 5.01 -8.79
N MET A 111 2.98 5.97 -7.94
CA MET A 111 2.51 5.72 -6.58
C MET A 111 1.12 6.36 -6.36
N PRO A 112 0.04 5.84 -6.95
CA PRO A 112 -1.30 6.43 -6.79
C PRO A 112 -1.72 6.51 -5.32
N VAL A 113 -2.36 7.62 -4.94
CA VAL A 113 -3.03 7.80 -3.65
C VAL A 113 -4.51 7.57 -3.83
N LEU A 114 -5.12 6.75 -2.97
CA LEU A 114 -6.54 6.41 -3.05
C LEU A 114 -7.33 7.05 -1.91
N TYR A 115 -8.41 7.75 -2.23
CA TYR A 115 -9.36 8.29 -1.26
C TYR A 115 -10.78 7.84 -1.61
N ASN A 116 -11.55 7.43 -0.61
CA ASN A 116 -12.98 7.23 -0.78
C ASN A 116 -13.64 8.56 -1.18
N GLN A 117 -14.59 8.51 -2.12
CA GLN A 117 -15.48 9.63 -2.34
C GLN A 117 -16.34 9.82 -1.10
N ALA A 118 -16.59 11.08 -0.72
CA ALA A 118 -17.56 11.36 0.33
C ALA A 118 -18.93 10.85 -0.12
N ALA A 119 -19.67 10.20 0.78
CA ALA A 119 -21.07 9.88 0.51
C ALA A 119 -21.79 11.19 0.17
N THR A 120 -22.31 11.31 -1.05
CA THR A 120 -23.27 12.37 -1.38
C THR A 120 -24.46 12.20 -0.46
N ALA A 121 -24.73 13.22 0.34
CA ALA A 121 -25.91 13.32 1.20
C ALA A 121 -27.19 13.44 0.37
#